data_AF-A0A3N5U5Q8-F1
#
_entry.id   AF-A0A3N5U5Q8-F1
#
_cell.length_a   1.000
_cell.length_b   1.000
_cell.length_c   1.000
_cell.angle_alpha   90.00
_cell.angle_beta   90.00
_cell.angle_gamma   90.00
#
_symmetry.space_group_name_H-M   'P 1'
#
loop_
_entity.id
_entity.type
_entity.pdbx_description
1 polymer ?
#
loop_
_entity_poly.entity_id
_entity_poly.type
_entity_poly.pdbx_seq_one_letter_code
_entity_poly.pdbx_strand_id
1 'polypeptide(L)'
;MMIMLSPAFSGCGKKQEEMTKVSYRLKWLFNASVAGDIYADANGFFNKEGLEVEVKEGGPERDAIKELEMGHAQFGVASADQVIRAVSKGSPIVVLAQLFQANPLQWIYRPDENKIERPEDMRGKVVGITFGGNDETVMKALLAKYGIKENEVNLFSVRYDYTPFYERKVALWPVYRNAQGIIIGDQLEKAGESAAFFDPDASGIRFVANSVITTEIMIK
;
A
#
# COMPACT_ATOMS: atom_id res chain seq x y z
N MET A 1 -42.37 55.97 -34.61
CA MET A 1 -41.70 55.61 -33.35
C MET A 1 -41.30 54.15 -33.46
N MET A 2 -39.99 53.88 -33.44
CA MET A 2 -39.36 52.64 -33.89
C MET A 2 -39.56 51.53 -32.84
N ILE A 3 -40.19 50.41 -33.22
CA ILE A 3 -40.31 49.22 -32.37
C ILE A 3 -38.97 48.49 -32.45
N MET A 4 -38.17 48.58 -31.39
CA MET A 4 -36.97 47.73 -31.23
C MET A 4 -37.42 46.33 -30.82
N LEU A 5 -37.25 45.37 -31.73
CA LEU A 5 -37.34 43.95 -31.43
C LEU A 5 -35.96 43.50 -30.92
N SER A 6 -35.82 43.28 -29.62
CA SER A 6 -34.60 42.68 -29.04
C SER A 6 -34.61 41.17 -29.28
N PRO A 7 -33.59 40.58 -29.93
CA PRO A 7 -33.46 39.14 -30.01
C PRO A 7 -32.95 38.60 -28.66
N ALA A 8 -33.77 37.78 -28.01
CA ALA A 8 -33.34 36.99 -26.86
C ALA A 8 -32.39 35.89 -27.36
N PHE A 9 -31.09 36.07 -27.15
CA PHE A 9 -30.12 34.99 -27.28
C PHE A 9 -30.33 34.02 -26.13
N SER A 10 -31.10 32.95 -26.38
CA SER A 10 -31.12 31.76 -25.53
C SER A 10 -29.76 31.06 -25.68
N GLY A 11 -28.78 31.50 -24.89
CA GLY A 11 -27.50 30.83 -24.74
C GLY A 11 -27.74 29.48 -24.06
N CYS A 12 -27.62 28.40 -24.82
CA CYS A 12 -27.48 27.05 -24.28
C CYS A 12 -26.10 26.95 -23.61
N GLY A 13 -25.96 27.59 -22.45
CA GLY A 13 -24.81 27.38 -21.58
C GLY A 13 -24.86 25.92 -21.13
N LYS A 14 -23.92 25.10 -21.59
CA LYS A 14 -23.67 23.80 -20.96
C LYS A 14 -23.45 24.10 -19.48
N LYS A 15 -24.39 23.67 -18.64
CA LYS A 15 -24.23 23.67 -17.19
C LYS A 15 -22.98 22.83 -16.95
N GLN A 16 -21.88 23.47 -16.59
CA GLN A 16 -20.68 22.76 -16.20
C GLN A 16 -21.05 22.06 -14.90
N GLU A 17 -21.26 20.75 -14.96
CA GLU A 17 -21.55 19.95 -13.78
C GLU A 17 -20.38 20.15 -12.82
N GLU A 18 -20.71 20.61 -11.61
CA GLU A 18 -19.71 20.84 -10.57
C GLU A 18 -19.13 19.50 -10.18
N MET A 19 -17.81 19.36 -10.32
CA MET A 19 -17.10 18.13 -10.02
C MET A 19 -17.18 17.84 -8.52
N THR A 20 -17.41 16.58 -8.15
CA THR A 20 -17.36 16.18 -6.75
C THR A 20 -15.90 16.02 -6.33
N LYS A 21 -15.45 16.82 -5.37
CA LYS A 21 -14.09 16.74 -4.83
C LYS A 21 -13.93 15.54 -3.92
N VAL A 22 -12.88 14.76 -4.14
CA VAL A 22 -12.61 13.52 -3.40
C VAL A 22 -11.14 13.47 -3.06
N SER A 23 -10.79 13.27 -1.79
CA SER A 23 -9.41 12.95 -1.41
C SER A 23 -9.23 11.44 -1.29
N TYR A 24 -8.20 10.92 -1.98
CA TYR A 24 -7.90 9.50 -2.06
C TYR A 24 -6.48 9.22 -1.54
N ARG A 25 -6.36 8.44 -0.46
CA ARG A 25 -5.07 8.14 0.18
C ARG A 25 -4.55 6.77 -0.23
N LEU A 26 -3.46 6.72 -0.97
CA LEU A 26 -2.78 5.48 -1.32
C LEU A 26 -2.18 4.79 -0.08
N LYS A 27 -1.90 3.50 -0.21
CA LYS A 27 -1.22 2.72 0.84
C LYS A 27 0.25 3.15 1.00
N TRP A 28 0.90 3.46 -0.11
CA TRP A 28 2.33 3.70 -0.19
C TRP A 28 2.67 4.91 -1.08
N LEU A 29 3.96 5.16 -1.25
CA LEU A 29 4.50 6.13 -2.20
C LEU A 29 4.15 5.76 -3.64
N PHE A 30 4.22 6.74 -4.53
CA PHE A 30 4.06 6.53 -5.97
C PHE A 30 5.15 5.59 -6.49
N ASN A 31 4.73 4.38 -6.85
CA ASN A 31 5.56 3.37 -7.48
C ASN A 31 4.67 2.37 -8.27
N ALA A 32 5.29 1.32 -8.83
CA ALA A 32 4.58 0.32 -9.62
C ALA A 32 3.42 -0.37 -8.88
N SER A 33 3.43 -0.45 -7.55
CA SER A 33 2.38 -1.12 -6.77
C SER A 33 1.05 -0.37 -6.70
N VAL A 34 1.03 0.90 -7.11
CA VAL A 34 -0.15 1.79 -7.14
C VAL A 34 -0.40 2.31 -8.57
N ALA A 35 0.16 1.64 -9.58
CA ALA A 35 0.12 2.11 -10.95
C ALA A 35 -1.30 2.27 -11.49
N GLY A 36 -2.24 1.41 -11.08
CA GLY A 36 -3.65 1.52 -11.48
C GLY A 36 -4.30 2.82 -11.00
N ASP A 37 -4.03 3.21 -9.76
CA ASP A 37 -4.55 4.44 -9.16
C ASP A 37 -4.01 5.69 -9.88
N ILE A 38 -2.69 5.73 -10.11
CA ILE A 38 -2.03 6.84 -10.81
C ILE A 38 -2.47 6.89 -12.27
N TYR A 39 -2.65 5.74 -12.92
CA TYR A 39 -3.10 5.68 -14.30
C TYR A 39 -4.53 6.21 -14.45
N ALA A 40 -5.43 5.91 -13.51
CA ALA A 40 -6.79 6.42 -13.52
C ALA A 40 -6.84 7.95 -13.40
N ASP A 41 -6.01 8.52 -12.52
CA ASP A 41 -5.87 9.96 -12.37
C ASP A 41 -5.29 10.61 -13.62
N ALA A 42 -4.13 10.14 -14.08
CA ALA A 42 -3.41 10.72 -15.23
C ALA A 42 -4.19 10.63 -16.55
N ASN A 43 -5.07 9.65 -16.72
CA ASN A 43 -5.89 9.48 -17.93
C ASN A 43 -7.30 10.07 -17.79
N GLY A 44 -7.56 10.80 -16.70
CA GLY A 44 -8.81 11.50 -16.46
C GLY A 44 -10.02 10.57 -16.31
N PHE A 45 -9.83 9.33 -15.84
CA PHE A 45 -10.96 8.43 -15.61
C PHE A 45 -11.87 8.96 -14.50
N PHE A 46 -11.31 9.50 -13.41
CA PHE A 46 -12.11 10.18 -12.39
C PHE A 46 -12.90 11.38 -12.95
N ASN A 47 -12.24 12.19 -13.78
CA ASN A 47 -12.89 13.35 -14.40
C ASN A 47 -14.06 12.97 -15.30
N LYS A 48 -13.96 11.85 -16.04
CA LYS A 48 -15.04 11.32 -16.89
C LYS A 48 -16.27 10.88 -16.07
N GLU A 49 -16.06 10.51 -14.82
CA GLU A 49 -17.12 10.14 -13.86
C GLU A 49 -17.59 11.33 -13.00
N GLY A 50 -17.18 12.57 -13.33
CA GLY A 50 -17.60 13.76 -12.58
C GLY A 50 -16.88 13.96 -11.24
N LEU A 51 -15.74 13.29 -11.01
CA LEU A 51 -14.96 13.36 -9.78
C LEU A 51 -13.65 14.14 -9.97
N GLU A 52 -13.41 15.13 -9.12
CA GLU A 52 -12.10 15.79 -8.98
C GLU A 52 -11.35 15.10 -7.84
N VAL A 53 -10.59 14.06 -8.18
CA VAL A 53 -9.88 13.23 -7.19
C VAL A 53 -8.48 13.77 -6.94
N GLU A 54 -8.15 14.01 -5.67
CA GLU A 54 -6.78 14.31 -5.23
C GLU A 54 -6.13 13.01 -4.72
N VAL A 55 -5.38 12.34 -5.59
CA VAL A 55 -4.62 11.13 -5.25
C VAL A 55 -3.35 11.50 -4.49
N LYS A 56 -3.25 11.04 -3.23
CA LYS A 56 -2.11 11.34 -2.35
C LYS A 56 -1.36 10.08 -1.96
N GLU A 57 -0.03 10.17 -1.94
CA GLU A 57 0.82 9.11 -1.40
C GLU A 57 0.50 8.76 0.05
N GLY A 58 0.68 7.48 0.38
CA GLY A 58 0.66 6.98 1.75
C GLY A 58 2.05 6.81 2.34
N GLY A 59 2.15 5.88 3.31
CA GLY A 59 3.39 5.48 3.97
C GLY A 59 3.22 5.31 5.48
N PRO A 60 4.31 4.99 6.21
CA PRO A 60 4.25 4.73 7.65
C PRO A 60 3.73 5.92 8.47
N GLU A 61 3.96 7.14 7.98
CA GLU A 61 3.50 8.39 8.61
C GLU A 61 2.19 8.93 8.01
N ARG A 62 1.70 8.34 6.90
CA ARG A 62 0.53 8.78 6.14
C ARG A 62 -0.40 7.59 5.91
N ASP A 63 -0.97 7.10 7.02
CA ASP A 63 -1.81 5.91 7.04
C ASP A 63 -3.23 6.21 6.52
N ALA A 64 -3.67 5.46 5.51
CA ALA A 64 -4.96 5.69 4.86
C ALA A 64 -6.17 5.47 5.78
N ILE A 65 -6.12 4.50 6.70
CA ILE A 65 -7.24 4.21 7.61
C ILE A 65 -7.42 5.38 8.58
N LYS A 66 -6.31 5.88 9.16
CA LYS A 66 -6.37 7.05 10.05
C LYS A 66 -6.91 8.30 9.35
N GLU A 67 -6.49 8.54 8.11
CA GLU A 67 -6.99 9.69 7.33
C GLU A 67 -8.51 9.59 7.08
N LEU A 68 -9.04 8.37 6.89
CA LEU A 68 -10.48 8.12 6.77
C LEU A 68 -11.20 8.37 8.10
N GLU A 69 -10.66 7.84 9.20
CA GLU A 69 -11.21 8.01 10.55
C GLU A 69 -11.25 9.48 11.00
N MET A 70 -10.24 10.27 10.58
CA MET A 70 -10.16 11.71 10.86
C MET A 70 -10.96 12.56 9.88
N GLY A 71 -11.57 11.96 8.85
CA GLY A 71 -12.32 12.67 7.81
C GLY A 71 -11.43 13.50 6.86
N HIS A 72 -10.13 13.24 6.81
CA HIS A 72 -9.18 13.90 5.92
C HIS A 72 -9.16 13.29 4.51
N ALA A 73 -9.61 12.05 4.35
CA ALA A 73 -9.82 11.40 3.06
C ALA A 73 -11.15 10.64 3.02
N GLN A 74 -11.77 10.59 1.83
CA GLN A 74 -13.02 9.87 1.60
C GLN A 74 -12.76 8.41 1.20
N PHE A 75 -11.65 8.17 0.50
CA PHE A 75 -11.23 6.83 0.09
C PHE A 75 -9.76 6.61 0.44
N GLY A 76 -9.41 5.35 0.63
CA GLY A 76 -8.03 4.97 0.88
C GLY A 76 -7.70 3.59 0.34
N VAL A 77 -6.44 3.21 0.42
CA VAL A 77 -5.96 1.87 0.10
C VAL A 77 -5.29 1.26 1.31
N ALA A 78 -5.71 0.05 1.68
CA ALA A 78 -5.13 -0.69 2.81
C ALA A 78 -4.96 -2.17 2.47
N SER A 79 -4.04 -2.86 3.14
CA SER A 79 -3.94 -4.33 3.05
C SER A 79 -4.89 -5.02 4.03
N ALA A 80 -5.26 -6.28 3.75
CA ALA A 80 -6.26 -6.98 4.56
C ALA A 80 -5.88 -7.07 6.04
N ASP A 81 -4.60 -7.23 6.35
CA ASP A 81 -4.10 -7.23 7.72
C ASP A 81 -4.37 -5.88 8.43
N GLN A 82 -4.22 -4.74 7.75
CA GLN A 82 -4.49 -3.41 8.29
C GLN A 82 -5.99 -3.23 8.53
N VAL A 83 -6.82 -3.67 7.58
CA VAL A 83 -8.29 -3.64 7.70
C VAL A 83 -8.76 -4.48 8.89
N ILE A 84 -8.28 -5.73 9.01
CA ILE A 84 -8.64 -6.62 10.11
C ILE A 84 -8.24 -6.01 11.46
N ARG A 85 -7.04 -5.42 11.56
CA ARG A 85 -6.59 -4.75 12.79
C ARG A 85 -7.43 -3.51 13.14
N ALA A 86 -7.87 -2.75 12.15
CA ALA A 86 -8.68 -1.55 12.38
C ALA A 86 -10.11 -1.92 12.78
N VAL A 87 -10.75 -2.83 12.03
CA VAL A 87 -12.12 -3.28 12.31
C VAL A 87 -12.21 -3.99 13.66
N SER A 88 -11.19 -4.77 14.06
CA SER A 88 -11.18 -5.40 15.39
C SER A 88 -11.08 -4.39 16.55
N LYS A 89 -10.70 -3.15 16.26
CA LYS A 89 -10.69 -2.01 17.21
C LYS A 89 -11.92 -1.11 17.08
N GLY A 90 -12.91 -1.50 16.27
CA GLY A 90 -14.14 -0.73 16.06
C GLY A 90 -14.04 0.36 14.99
N SER A 91 -13.02 0.35 14.14
CA SER A 91 -12.93 1.26 13.00
C SER A 91 -14.12 1.04 12.05
N PRO A 92 -14.87 2.09 11.65
CA PRO A 92 -16.07 1.96 10.83
C PRO A 92 -15.72 1.94 9.32
N ILE A 93 -14.62 1.30 8.94
CA ILE A 93 -14.19 1.21 7.54
C ILE A 93 -14.79 0.00 6.85
N VAL A 94 -15.01 0.13 5.54
CA VAL A 94 -15.51 -0.93 4.67
C VAL A 94 -14.61 -1.08 3.46
N VAL A 95 -14.47 -2.31 2.96
CA VAL A 95 -13.74 -2.62 1.72
C VAL A 95 -14.71 -2.57 0.55
N LEU A 96 -14.39 -1.78 -0.47
CA LEU A 96 -15.18 -1.63 -1.70
C LEU A 96 -14.69 -2.52 -2.84
N ALA A 97 -13.37 -2.61 -2.99
CA ALA A 97 -12.76 -3.36 -4.08
C ALA A 97 -11.43 -3.96 -3.63
N GLN A 98 -11.11 -5.15 -4.15
CA GLN A 98 -9.86 -5.84 -3.90
C GLN A 98 -8.95 -5.75 -5.12
N LEU A 99 -7.89 -4.93 -5.06
CA LEU A 99 -7.00 -4.75 -6.22
C LEU A 99 -6.01 -5.90 -6.34
N PHE A 100 -5.32 -6.30 -5.26
CA PHE A 100 -4.41 -7.45 -5.30
C PHE A 100 -5.03 -8.67 -4.60
N GLN A 101 -5.25 -9.74 -5.38
CA GLN A 101 -5.75 -11.02 -4.88
C GLN A 101 -4.70 -11.84 -4.12
N ALA A 102 -3.41 -11.51 -4.30
CA ALA A 102 -2.31 -12.05 -3.53
C ALA A 102 -1.43 -10.89 -3.04
N ASN A 103 -1.01 -10.94 -1.78
CA ASN A 103 -0.13 -9.93 -1.21
C ASN A 103 1.31 -10.13 -1.74
N PRO A 104 1.89 -9.16 -2.47
CA PRO A 104 3.25 -9.28 -3.00
C PRO A 104 4.33 -9.00 -1.94
N LEU A 105 3.96 -8.81 -0.66
CA LEU A 105 4.90 -8.66 0.44
C LEU A 105 5.79 -9.90 0.55
N GLN A 106 7.09 -9.69 0.44
CA GLN A 106 8.12 -10.71 0.65
C GLN A 106 9.31 -10.10 1.39
N TRP A 107 10.21 -10.94 1.88
CA TRP A 107 11.49 -10.49 2.44
C TRP A 107 12.63 -10.80 1.47
N ILE A 108 13.28 -9.77 0.92
CA ILE A 108 14.47 -9.94 0.09
C ILE A 108 15.71 -10.18 0.97
N TYR A 109 16.60 -11.06 0.53
CA TYR A 109 17.86 -11.39 1.21
C TYR A 109 18.94 -11.83 0.22
N ARG A 110 20.19 -11.90 0.69
CA ARG A 110 21.34 -12.45 -0.06
C ARG A 110 21.47 -13.94 0.24
N PRO A 111 21.22 -14.85 -0.72
CA PRO A 111 21.25 -16.29 -0.47
C PRO A 111 22.64 -16.82 -0.13
N ASP A 112 23.71 -16.15 -0.59
CA ASP A 112 25.10 -16.51 -0.30
C ASP A 112 25.47 -16.26 1.17
N GLU A 113 24.78 -15.34 1.84
CA GLU A 113 25.00 -14.98 3.25
C GLU A 113 23.94 -15.58 4.19
N ASN A 114 22.72 -15.78 3.69
CA ASN A 114 21.57 -16.20 4.48
C ASN A 114 20.81 -17.30 3.73
N LYS A 115 20.81 -18.52 4.29
CA LYS A 115 19.96 -19.62 3.82
C LYS A 115 18.62 -19.53 4.55
N ILE A 116 17.56 -19.19 3.82
CA ILE A 116 16.19 -19.07 4.33
C ILE A 116 15.30 -19.97 3.47
N GLU A 117 15.13 -21.21 3.88
CA GLU A 117 14.28 -22.20 3.19
C GLU A 117 12.93 -22.38 3.90
N ARG A 118 12.90 -22.07 5.20
CA ARG A 118 11.73 -22.15 6.06
C ARG A 118 11.74 -21.03 7.11
N PRO A 119 10.58 -20.72 7.73
CA PRO A 119 10.48 -19.65 8.73
C PRO A 119 11.47 -19.77 9.89
N GLU A 120 11.77 -21.00 10.32
CA GLU A 120 12.71 -21.29 11.41
C GLU A 120 14.13 -20.78 11.17
N ASP A 121 14.53 -20.60 9.91
CA ASP A 121 15.86 -20.14 9.55
C ASP A 121 16.05 -18.63 9.82
N MET A 122 14.97 -17.92 10.16
CA MET A 122 15.02 -16.52 10.61
C MET A 122 15.52 -16.38 12.06
N ARG A 123 15.63 -17.48 12.83
CA ARG A 123 16.14 -17.42 14.21
C ARG A 123 17.54 -16.81 14.26
N GLY A 124 17.71 -15.83 15.15
CA GLY A 124 18.94 -15.06 15.33
C GLY A 124 19.25 -14.06 14.21
N LYS A 125 18.46 -14.02 13.12
CA LYS A 125 18.66 -13.07 12.02
C LYS A 125 18.07 -11.70 12.35
N VAL A 126 18.65 -10.67 11.73
CA VAL A 126 18.09 -9.32 11.77
C VAL A 126 17.07 -9.18 10.64
N VAL A 127 15.80 -9.06 11.00
CA VAL A 127 14.68 -9.02 10.05
C VAL A 127 14.02 -7.65 10.10
N GLY A 128 14.00 -6.97 8.96
CA GLY A 128 13.36 -5.68 8.82
C GLY A 128 11.84 -5.78 8.89
N ILE A 129 11.23 -4.87 9.64
CA ILE A 129 9.78 -4.66 9.68
C ILE A 129 9.46 -3.17 9.84
N THR A 130 8.29 -2.76 9.35
CA THR A 130 7.71 -1.46 9.63
C THR A 130 6.81 -1.59 10.84
N PHE A 131 7.25 -1.09 12.00
CA PHE A 131 6.40 -1.09 13.20
C PHE A 131 5.09 -0.34 12.96
N GLY A 132 3.97 -0.96 13.33
CA GLY A 132 2.60 -0.56 13.02
C GLY A 132 2.14 -0.90 11.61
N GLY A 133 3.06 -1.31 10.73
CA GLY A 133 2.84 -1.59 9.32
C GLY A 133 2.28 -2.99 9.04
N ASN A 134 2.11 -3.29 7.76
CA ASN A 134 1.53 -4.56 7.33
C ASN A 134 2.50 -5.75 7.47
N ASP A 135 3.77 -5.50 7.24
CA ASP A 135 4.86 -6.47 7.33
C ASP A 135 5.12 -6.94 8.77
N GLU A 136 4.98 -6.08 9.78
CA GLU A 136 5.00 -6.51 11.18
C GLU A 136 3.90 -7.54 11.48
N THR A 137 2.67 -7.29 11.00
CA THR A 137 1.53 -8.18 11.28
C THR A 137 1.71 -9.52 10.57
N VAL A 138 2.17 -9.51 9.32
CA VAL A 138 2.50 -10.74 8.58
C VAL A 138 3.64 -11.50 9.24
N MET A 139 4.70 -10.82 9.68
CA MET A 139 5.81 -11.45 10.40
C MET A 139 5.34 -12.08 11.71
N LYS A 140 4.56 -11.37 12.54
CA LYS A 140 4.01 -11.91 13.79
C LYS A 140 3.12 -13.14 13.55
N ALA A 141 2.26 -13.10 12.53
CA ALA A 141 1.43 -14.24 12.16
C ALA A 141 2.29 -15.45 11.72
N LEU A 142 3.35 -15.21 10.95
CA LEU A 142 4.31 -16.23 10.54
C LEU A 142 5.02 -16.85 11.74
N LEU A 143 5.62 -16.03 12.61
CA LEU A 143 6.32 -16.51 13.80
C LEU A 143 5.39 -17.32 14.72
N ALA A 144 4.17 -16.83 14.97
CA ALA A 144 3.17 -17.53 15.77
C ALA A 144 2.79 -18.89 15.16
N LYS A 145 2.56 -18.96 13.84
CA LYS A 145 2.19 -20.21 13.15
C LYS A 145 3.27 -21.29 13.26
N TYR A 146 4.54 -20.89 13.24
CA TYR A 146 5.68 -21.81 13.29
C TYR A 146 6.29 -21.94 14.70
N GLY A 147 5.62 -21.40 15.73
CA GLY A 147 6.06 -21.53 17.13
C GLY A 147 7.42 -20.87 17.42
N ILE A 148 7.77 -19.82 16.65
CA ILE A 148 8.98 -19.03 16.85
C ILE A 148 8.62 -17.86 17.76
N LYS A 149 9.32 -17.70 18.88
CA LYS A 149 9.10 -16.56 19.78
C LYS A 149 9.67 -15.30 19.15
N GLU A 150 9.03 -14.16 19.37
CA GLU A 150 9.50 -12.87 18.82
C GLU A 150 10.94 -12.54 19.25
N ASN A 151 11.35 -12.93 20.46
CA ASN A 151 12.72 -12.72 20.94
C ASN A 151 13.77 -13.67 20.36
N GLU A 152 13.35 -14.66 19.56
CA GLU A 152 14.27 -15.49 18.77
C GLU A 152 14.63 -14.83 17.43
N VAL A 153 14.01 -13.71 17.06
CA VAL A 153 14.28 -12.96 15.83
C VAL A 153 14.60 -11.51 16.18
N ASN A 154 15.66 -10.95 15.60
CA ASN A 154 16.05 -9.57 15.87
C ASN A 154 15.27 -8.62 14.93
N LEU A 155 14.09 -8.18 15.37
CA LEU A 155 13.26 -7.26 14.58
C LEU A 155 13.88 -5.86 14.49
N PHE A 156 14.05 -5.36 13.28
CA PHE A 156 14.67 -4.06 12.99
C PHE A 156 13.66 -3.12 12.34
N SER A 157 13.53 -1.90 12.88
CA SER A 157 12.62 -0.89 12.31
C SER A 157 13.13 -0.36 10.98
N VAL A 158 12.39 -0.59 9.89
CA VAL A 158 12.74 -0.09 8.55
C VAL A 158 11.87 1.09 8.11
N ARG A 159 12.40 1.91 7.19
CA ARG A 159 11.73 3.06 6.57
C ARG A 159 12.10 3.11 5.07
N TYR A 160 12.07 4.30 4.47
CA TYR A 160 12.35 4.50 3.04
C TYR A 160 13.83 4.34 2.65
N ASP A 161 14.74 4.43 3.63
CA ASP A 161 16.18 4.28 3.40
C ASP A 161 16.59 2.81 3.47
N TYR A 162 17.10 2.28 2.34
CA TYR A 162 17.57 0.90 2.21
C TYR A 162 19.03 0.71 2.64
N THR A 163 19.72 1.78 3.04
CA THR A 163 21.13 1.72 3.47
C THR A 163 21.42 0.61 4.48
N PRO A 164 20.59 0.36 5.52
CA PRO A 164 20.86 -0.75 6.45
C PRO A 164 20.86 -2.13 5.79
N PHE A 165 20.10 -2.34 4.72
CA PHE A 165 20.14 -3.60 3.95
C PHE A 165 21.39 -3.68 3.06
N TYR A 166 21.77 -2.57 2.41
CA TYR A 166 22.99 -2.52 1.59
C TYR A 166 24.27 -2.67 2.42
N GLU A 167 24.29 -2.11 3.64
CA GLU A 167 25.38 -2.24 4.61
C GLU A 167 25.36 -3.56 5.40
N ARG A 168 24.47 -4.50 5.05
CA ARG A 168 24.36 -5.83 5.72
C ARG A 168 24.02 -5.76 7.22
N LYS A 169 23.47 -4.63 7.69
CA LYS A 169 22.94 -4.49 9.06
C LYS A 169 21.61 -5.22 9.22
N VAL A 170 20.82 -5.32 8.16
CA VAL A 170 19.56 -6.06 8.10
C VAL A 170 19.71 -7.20 7.10
N ALA A 171 19.46 -8.44 7.54
CA ALA A 171 19.67 -9.63 6.72
C ALA A 171 18.49 -9.88 5.75
N LEU A 172 17.26 -9.63 6.21
CA LEU A 172 16.04 -9.79 5.45
C LEU A 172 15.28 -8.47 5.42
N TRP A 173 14.99 -7.92 4.24
CA TRP A 173 14.31 -6.62 4.10
C TRP A 173 12.91 -6.77 3.50
N PRO A 174 11.86 -6.14 4.09
CA PRO A 174 10.50 -6.27 3.57
C PRO A 174 10.34 -5.44 2.29
N VAL A 175 9.74 -6.04 1.27
CA VAL A 175 9.48 -5.43 -0.04
C VAL A 175 8.13 -5.86 -0.57
N TYR A 176 7.51 -5.04 -1.42
CA TYR A 176 6.63 -5.60 -2.44
C TYR A 176 7.51 -6.14 -3.57
N ARG A 177 7.36 -7.43 -3.90
CA ARG A 177 8.18 -8.14 -4.88
C ARG A 177 8.16 -7.47 -6.26
N ASN A 178 7.00 -6.94 -6.65
CA ASN A 178 6.73 -6.27 -7.92
C ASN A 178 7.06 -4.76 -7.93
N ALA A 179 7.61 -4.21 -6.85
CA ALA A 179 8.02 -2.81 -6.77
C ALA A 179 9.43 -2.70 -6.20
N GLN A 180 9.58 -2.51 -4.88
CA GLN A 180 10.89 -2.36 -4.24
C GLN A 180 11.80 -3.57 -4.49
N GLY A 181 11.23 -4.78 -4.56
CA GLY A 181 12.00 -6.00 -4.84
C GLY A 181 12.71 -5.99 -6.20
N ILE A 182 12.17 -5.28 -7.19
CA ILE A 182 12.82 -5.11 -8.50
C ILE A 182 13.99 -4.12 -8.38
N ILE A 183 13.76 -2.97 -7.74
CA ILE A 183 14.76 -1.90 -7.59
C ILE A 183 15.97 -2.40 -6.78
N ILE A 184 15.72 -3.04 -5.63
CA ILE A 184 16.79 -3.55 -4.77
C ILE A 184 17.49 -4.72 -5.45
N GLY A 185 16.75 -5.60 -6.15
CA GLY A 185 17.34 -6.71 -6.90
C GLY A 185 18.30 -6.26 -7.99
N ASP A 186 17.91 -5.28 -8.82
CA ASP A 186 18.76 -4.69 -9.86
C ASP A 186 20.02 -4.04 -9.28
N GLN A 187 19.89 -3.38 -8.11
CA GLN A 187 21.05 -2.80 -7.42
C GLN A 187 22.03 -3.87 -6.91
N LEU A 188 21.53 -4.99 -6.39
CA LEU A 188 22.39 -6.12 -5.98
C LEU A 188 23.06 -6.78 -7.19
N GLU A 189 22.33 -6.98 -8.28
CA GLU A 189 22.88 -7.56 -9.52
C GLU A 189 24.02 -6.71 -10.09
N LYS A 190 23.86 -5.38 -10.14
CA LYS A 190 24.91 -4.44 -10.54
C LYS A 190 26.15 -4.49 -9.64
N ALA A 191 25.98 -4.87 -8.37
CA ALA A 191 27.07 -5.08 -7.43
C ALA A 191 27.68 -6.50 -7.52
N GLY A 192 27.19 -7.35 -8.42
CA GLY A 192 27.63 -8.75 -8.54
C GLY A 192 27.10 -9.66 -7.43
N GLU A 193 26.04 -9.25 -6.74
CA GLU A 193 25.43 -9.98 -5.63
C GLU A 193 24.10 -10.65 -6.05
N SER A 194 23.78 -11.78 -5.44
CA SER A 194 22.53 -12.49 -5.68
C SER A 194 21.41 -12.00 -4.74
N ALA A 195 20.17 -12.03 -5.24
CA ALA A 195 18.96 -11.75 -4.46
C ALA A 195 18.01 -12.95 -4.46
N ALA A 196 17.50 -13.30 -3.28
CA ALA A 196 16.43 -14.27 -3.09
C ALA A 196 15.31 -13.64 -2.25
N PHE A 197 14.14 -14.29 -2.25
CA PHE A 197 12.94 -13.77 -1.60
C PHE A 197 12.26 -14.85 -0.77
N PHE A 198 11.95 -14.51 0.47
CA PHE A 198 11.11 -15.33 1.33
C PHE A 198 9.65 -14.90 1.18
N ASP A 199 8.81 -15.84 0.75
CA ASP A 199 7.38 -15.64 0.53
C ASP A 199 6.55 -16.16 1.73
N PRO A 200 5.89 -15.27 2.49
CA PRO A 200 5.01 -15.69 3.58
C PRO A 200 3.76 -16.45 3.09
N ASP A 201 3.26 -16.21 1.87
CA ASP A 201 2.09 -16.92 1.32
C ASP A 201 2.43 -18.40 1.07
N ALA A 202 3.64 -18.67 0.55
CA ALA A 202 4.16 -20.02 0.39
C ALA A 202 4.29 -20.77 1.74
N SER A 203 4.48 -20.04 2.84
CA SER A 203 4.45 -20.55 4.23
C SER A 203 3.03 -20.54 4.85
N GLY A 204 2.01 -20.29 4.02
CA GLY A 204 0.60 -20.31 4.35
C GLY A 204 0.14 -19.17 5.26
N ILE A 205 0.79 -18.01 5.19
CA ILE A 205 0.27 -16.73 5.71
C ILE A 205 -0.29 -15.96 4.52
N ARG A 206 -1.56 -16.21 4.21
CA ARG A 206 -2.22 -15.72 2.98
C ARG A 206 -3.06 -14.49 3.28
N PHE A 207 -2.70 -13.37 2.67
CA PHE A 207 -3.48 -12.15 2.71
C PHE A 207 -3.67 -11.60 1.30
N VAL A 208 -4.76 -10.88 1.10
CA VAL A 208 -4.95 -9.98 -0.04
C VAL A 208 -4.39 -8.60 0.31
N ALA A 209 -4.05 -7.80 -0.70
CA ALA A 209 -3.43 -6.49 -0.49
C ALA A 209 -4.04 -5.40 -1.37
N ASN A 210 -3.79 -4.14 -1.00
CA ASN A 210 -4.24 -2.97 -1.73
C ASN A 210 -5.76 -2.99 -2.02
N SER A 211 -6.57 -3.13 -0.98
CA SER A 211 -8.02 -3.01 -1.06
C SER A 211 -8.41 -1.53 -1.02
N VAL A 212 -9.31 -1.10 -1.90
CA VAL A 212 -9.95 0.22 -1.82
C VAL A 212 -10.92 0.19 -0.64
N ILE A 213 -10.76 1.16 0.26
CA ILE A 213 -11.56 1.30 1.48
C ILE A 213 -12.24 2.67 1.54
N THR A 214 -13.36 2.72 2.25
CA THR A 214 -14.05 3.96 2.65
C THR A 214 -14.65 3.80 4.04
N THR A 215 -15.37 4.78 4.56
CA THR A 215 -16.11 4.68 5.83
C THR A 215 -17.55 4.22 5.58
N GLU A 216 -18.18 3.59 6.56
CA GLU A 216 -19.60 3.21 6.49
C GLU A 216 -20.52 4.39 6.17
N ILE A 217 -20.16 5.61 6.60
CA ILE A 217 -20.96 6.81 6.36
C ILE A 217 -21.00 7.16 4.87
N MET A 218 -19.93 6.87 4.13
CA MET A 218 -19.85 7.17 2.68
C MET A 218 -20.72 6.26 1.82
N ILE A 219 -21.23 5.14 2.36
CA ILE A 219 -22.04 4.16 1.63
C ILE A 219 -23.49 4.07 2.13
N LYS A 220 -23.88 4.92 3.08
CA LYS A 220 -25.25 5.04 3.59
C LYS A 220 -25.96 6.20 2.89
#